data_AF-A0A522DHJ7-F1
#
_entry.id   AF-A0A522DHJ7-F1
#
_cell.length_a   1.000
_cell.length_b   1.000
_cell.length_c   1.000
_cell.angle_alpha   90.00
_cell.angle_beta   90.00
_cell.angle_gamma   90.00
#
_symmetry.space_group_name_H-M   'P 1'
#
loop_
_entity.id
_entity.type
_entity.pdbx_description
1 polymer ?
#
loop_
_entity_poly.entity_id
_entity_poly.type
_entity_poly.pdbx_seq_one_letter_code
_entity_poly.pdbx_strand_id
1 'polypeptide(L)'
;MTEPALVFGRVVATFRAAEDKTQGDYATELGWDRSVLARIEVGRNDVSIANVLDIEAMLIKHGLITTFGQLVQVTSEVTAELKARPKINGDAPAVVDRIAGTVVDRWLQKRTA
;
A
#
# COMPACT_ATOMS: atom_id res chain seq x y z
N MET A 1 1.34 18.11 -4.48
CA MET A 1 2.04 17.04 -3.74
C MET A 1 1.08 15.86 -3.74
N THR A 2 1.57 14.66 -4.04
CA THR A 2 0.75 13.44 -3.97
C THR A 2 0.37 13.18 -2.53
N GLU A 3 -0.92 13.00 -2.25
CA GLU A 3 -1.42 12.84 -0.89
C GLU A 3 -0.86 11.55 -0.27
N PRO A 4 -0.28 11.59 0.95
CA PRO A 4 0.27 10.40 1.60
C PRO A 4 -0.73 9.23 1.71
N ALA A 5 -2.01 9.55 1.91
CA ALA A 5 -3.10 8.57 1.95
C ALA A 5 -3.28 7.83 0.61
N LEU A 6 -3.10 8.52 -0.53
CA LEU A 6 -3.15 7.89 -1.84
C LEU A 6 -1.99 6.92 -2.03
N VAL A 7 -0.76 7.33 -1.69
CA VAL A 7 0.42 6.47 -1.84
C VAL A 7 0.29 5.22 -0.96
N PHE A 8 -0.09 5.40 0.31
CA PHE A 8 -0.36 4.31 1.23
C PHE A 8 -1.41 3.34 0.67
N GLY A 9 -2.56 3.88 0.21
CA GLY A 9 -3.63 3.09 -0.38
C GLY A 9 -3.16 2.25 -1.57
N ARG A 10 -2.31 2.81 -2.43
CA ARG A 10 -1.75 2.07 -3.58
C ARG A 10 -0.78 0.99 -3.15
N VAL A 11 0.05 1.22 -2.15
CA VAL A 11 0.93 0.17 -1.60
C VAL A 11 0.12 -1.00 -1.06
N VAL A 12 -0.95 -0.73 -0.29
CA VAL A 12 -1.85 -1.78 0.23
C VAL A 12 -2.51 -2.56 -0.92
N ALA A 13 -3.03 -1.85 -1.92
CA ALA A 13 -3.64 -2.48 -3.10
C ALA A 13 -2.63 -3.37 -3.86
N THR A 14 -1.38 -2.94 -3.97
CA THR A 14 -0.32 -3.72 -4.64
C THR A 14 0.07 -4.97 -3.85
N PHE A 15 0.21 -4.89 -2.52
CA PHE A 15 0.43 -6.09 -1.69
C PHE A 15 -0.71 -7.09 -1.85
N ARG A 16 -1.95 -6.60 -1.84
CA ARG A 16 -3.13 -7.43 -2.06
C ARG A 16 -3.12 -8.11 -3.43
N ALA A 17 -2.79 -7.37 -4.48
CA ALA A 17 -2.69 -7.90 -5.83
C ALA A 17 -1.56 -8.93 -5.97
N ALA A 18 -0.46 -8.77 -5.24
CA ALA A 18 0.64 -9.74 -5.22
C ALA A 18 0.25 -11.09 -4.61
N GLU A 19 -0.81 -11.14 -3.80
CA GLU A 19 -1.40 -12.38 -3.28
C GLU A 19 -2.56 -12.92 -4.13
N ASP A 20 -2.87 -12.29 -5.27
CA ASP A 20 -4.06 -12.58 -6.08
C ASP A 20 -5.38 -12.51 -5.28
N LYS A 21 -5.41 -11.66 -4.24
CA LYS A 21 -6.57 -11.47 -3.35
C LYS A 21 -7.46 -10.32 -3.82
N THR A 22 -8.76 -10.45 -3.60
CA THR A 22 -9.72 -9.38 -3.84
C THR A 22 -9.83 -8.44 -2.64
N GLN A 23 -10.37 -7.24 -2.84
CA GLN A 23 -10.71 -6.34 -1.72
C GLN A 23 -11.67 -7.00 -0.72
N GLY A 24 -12.54 -7.91 -1.18
CA GLY A 24 -13.45 -8.64 -0.31
C GLY A 24 -12.72 -9.57 0.64
N ASP A 25 -11.65 -10.22 0.18
CA ASP A 25 -10.87 -11.17 0.99
C ASP A 25 -10.16 -10.45 2.14
N TYR A 26 -9.45 -9.34 1.83
CA TYR A 26 -8.79 -8.51 2.84
C TYR A 26 -9.80 -7.88 3.81
N ALA A 27 -10.92 -7.34 3.31
CA ALA A 27 -11.94 -6.75 4.18
C ALA A 27 -12.56 -7.79 5.13
N THR A 28 -12.83 -9.01 4.64
CA THR A 28 -13.36 -10.11 5.44
C THR A 28 -12.38 -10.52 6.53
N GLU A 29 -11.09 -10.66 6.20
CA GLU A 29 -10.05 -11.03 7.16
C GLU A 29 -9.82 -9.97 8.24
N LEU A 30 -9.92 -8.69 7.88
CA LEU A 30 -9.82 -7.57 8.81
C LEU A 30 -11.11 -7.33 9.63
N GLY A 31 -12.21 -8.03 9.31
CA GLY A 31 -13.52 -7.78 9.92
C GLY A 31 -14.11 -6.41 9.56
N TRP A 32 -13.74 -5.87 8.40
CA TRP A 32 -14.16 -4.56 7.93
C TRP A 32 -15.23 -4.67 6.85
N ASP A 33 -16.04 -3.62 6.72
CA ASP A 33 -16.86 -3.43 5.52
C ASP A 33 -15.95 -3.18 4.30
N ARG A 34 -16.27 -3.79 3.15
CA ARG A 34 -15.49 -3.65 1.91
C ARG A 34 -15.29 -2.19 1.50
N SER A 35 -16.25 -1.30 1.78
CA SER A 35 -16.13 0.13 1.46
C SER A 35 -15.02 0.82 2.25
N VAL A 36 -14.67 0.33 3.45
CA VAL A 36 -13.56 0.88 4.25
C VAL A 36 -12.26 0.64 3.50
N LEU A 37 -11.97 -0.62 3.13
CA LEU A 37 -10.76 -0.94 2.38
C LEU A 37 -10.74 -0.25 1.01
N ALA A 38 -11.87 -0.23 0.30
CA ALA A 38 -11.97 0.45 -0.99
C ALA A 38 -11.63 1.94 -0.88
N ARG A 39 -12.09 2.63 0.18
CA ARG A 39 -11.76 4.05 0.44
C ARG A 39 -10.28 4.25 0.77
N ILE A 40 -9.69 3.35 1.57
CA ILE A 40 -8.26 3.37 1.91
C ILE A 40 -7.43 3.23 0.63
N GLU A 41 -7.71 2.24 -0.21
CA GLU A 41 -6.93 1.97 -1.43
C GLU A 41 -6.97 3.10 -2.45
N VAL A 42 -8.04 3.92 -2.46
CA VAL A 42 -8.14 5.10 -3.33
C VAL A 42 -7.72 6.41 -2.64
N GLY A 43 -7.27 6.36 -1.39
CA GLY A 43 -6.81 7.52 -0.63
C GLY A 43 -7.92 8.51 -0.23
N ARG A 44 -9.19 8.08 -0.16
CA ARG A 44 -10.35 8.96 0.10
C ARG A 44 -10.78 9.05 1.57
N ASN A 45 -9.97 8.57 2.51
CA ASN A 45 -10.29 8.60 3.93
C ASN A 45 -9.05 8.94 4.76
N ASP A 46 -9.24 9.56 5.93
CA ASP A 46 -8.20 9.65 6.95
C ASP A 46 -7.95 8.23 7.47
N VAL A 47 -6.89 7.60 6.96
CA VAL A 47 -6.44 6.30 7.44
C VAL A 47 -6.01 6.47 8.90
N SER A 48 -6.74 5.83 9.83
CA SER A 48 -6.36 5.88 11.23
C SER A 48 -5.13 5.01 11.49
N ILE A 49 -4.41 5.29 12.59
CA ILE A 49 -3.28 4.44 13.02
C ILE A 49 -3.75 2.99 13.26
N ALA A 50 -4.95 2.79 13.79
CA ALA A 50 -5.52 1.46 13.97
C ALA A 50 -5.65 0.72 12.64
N ASN A 51 -6.13 1.39 11.58
CA ASN A 51 -6.20 0.77 10.25
C ASN A 51 -4.83 0.36 9.72
N VAL A 52 -3.79 1.18 9.95
CA VAL A 52 -2.42 0.83 9.54
C VAL A 52 -1.94 -0.41 10.29
N LEU A 53 -2.14 -0.46 11.60
CA LEU A 53 -1.70 -1.58 12.45
C LEU A 53 -2.41 -2.89 12.10
N ASP A 54 -3.73 -2.85 11.84
CA ASP A 54 -4.50 -4.03 11.45
C ASP A 54 -4.02 -4.58 10.10
N ILE A 55 -3.78 -3.70 9.12
CA ILE A 55 -3.23 -4.09 7.81
C ILE A 55 -1.82 -4.67 7.98
N GLU A 56 -0.94 -4.02 8.76
CA GLU A 56 0.40 -4.55 9.01
C GLU A 56 0.35 -5.94 9.67
N ALA A 57 -0.48 -6.13 10.69
CA ALA A 57 -0.63 -7.42 11.35
C ALA A 57 -1.06 -8.52 10.37
N MET A 58 -2.00 -8.22 9.46
CA MET A 58 -2.40 -9.14 8.40
C MET A 58 -1.27 -9.42 7.40
N LEU A 59 -0.55 -8.39 6.93
CA LEU A 59 0.59 -8.57 6.02
C LEU A 59 1.73 -9.38 6.66
N ILE A 60 1.96 -9.23 7.97
CA ILE A 60 2.90 -10.05 8.76
C ILE A 60 2.42 -11.51 8.78
N LYS A 61 1.13 -11.74 9.05
CA LYS A 61 0.54 -13.09 9.06
C LYS A 61 0.66 -13.78 7.70
N HIS A 62 0.55 -13.04 6.60
CA HIS A 62 0.79 -13.55 5.23
C HIS A 62 2.28 -13.64 4.87
N GLY A 63 3.15 -13.19 5.78
CA GLY A 63 4.60 -13.14 5.63
C GLY A 63 5.10 -12.05 4.67
N LEU A 64 4.24 -11.24 4.05
CA LEU A 64 4.61 -10.22 3.06
C LEU A 64 5.54 -9.14 3.62
N ILE A 65 5.40 -8.88 4.91
CA ILE A 65 6.34 -8.11 5.73
C ILE A 65 6.67 -8.95 6.97
N THR A 66 7.74 -8.62 7.68
CA THR A 66 8.24 -9.36 8.85
C THR A 66 8.07 -8.62 10.16
N THR A 67 8.03 -7.28 10.14
CA THR A 67 7.88 -6.46 11.35
C THR A 67 6.98 -5.26 11.11
N PHE A 68 6.35 -4.77 12.18
CA PHE A 68 5.63 -3.49 12.15
C PHE A 68 6.55 -2.35 11.71
N GLY A 69 5.96 -1.35 11.05
CA GLY A 69 6.66 -0.22 10.43
C GLY A 69 7.15 -0.47 9.00
N GLN A 70 7.19 -1.71 8.53
CA GLN A 70 7.65 -2.00 7.17
C GLN A 70 6.66 -1.54 6.09
N LEU A 71 5.36 -1.54 6.35
CA LEU A 71 4.38 -0.97 5.41
C LEU A 71 4.60 0.54 5.25
N VAL A 72 4.91 1.23 6.36
CA VAL A 72 5.27 2.65 6.36
C VAL A 72 6.59 2.89 5.63
N GLN A 73 7.57 1.99 5.80
CA GLN A 73 8.84 2.05 5.07
C GLN A 73 8.61 1.93 3.55
N VAL A 74 7.87 0.92 3.09
CA VAL A 74 7.54 0.74 1.67
C VAL A 74 6.80 1.96 1.11
N THR A 75 5.84 2.50 1.87
CA THR A 75 5.12 3.74 1.51
C THR A 75 6.07 4.94 1.39
N SER A 76 7.05 5.04 2.29
CA SER A 76 8.07 6.09 2.27
C SER A 76 9.01 5.97 1.07
N GLU A 77 9.40 4.75 0.69
CA GLU A 77 10.21 4.47 -0.50
C GLU A 77 9.47 4.91 -1.78
N VAL A 78 8.19 4.55 -1.93
CA VAL A 78 7.36 5.02 -3.06
C VAL A 78 7.28 6.55 -3.10
N THR A 79 7.08 7.17 -1.94
CA THR A 79 7.03 8.63 -1.81
C THR A 79 8.35 9.30 -2.22
N ALA A 80 9.49 8.72 -1.84
CA ALA A 80 10.80 9.22 -2.21
C ALA A 80 11.03 9.13 -3.73
N GLU A 81 10.64 8.02 -4.37
CA GLU A 81 10.73 7.87 -5.83
C GLU A 81 9.82 8.81 -6.60
N LEU A 82 8.62 9.08 -6.09
CA LEU A 82 7.73 10.11 -6.66
C LEU A 82 8.38 11.50 -6.57
N LYS A 83 8.96 11.86 -5.41
CA LYS A 83 9.61 13.17 -5.20
C LYS A 83 10.85 13.37 -6.07
N ALA A 84 11.59 12.31 -6.38
CA ALA A 84 12.77 12.38 -7.22
C ALA A 84 12.46 12.66 -8.70
N ARG A 85 11.21 12.51 -9.13
CA ARG A 85 10.81 12.75 -10.51
C ARG A 85 10.60 14.25 -10.78
N PRO A 86 10.99 14.74 -11.97
CA PRO A 86 10.61 16.08 -12.40
C PRO A 86 9.08 16.19 -12.33
N LYS A 87 8.55 17.31 -11.82
CA LYS A 87 7.10 17.54 -11.68
C LYS A 87 6.42 17.43 -13.05
N ILE A 88 5.95 16.24 -13.39
CA ILE A 88 4.99 16.04 -14.46
C ILE A 88 3.67 16.54 -13.89
N ASN A 89 3.01 17.46 -14.58
CA ASN A 89 1.76 18.08 -14.12
C ASN A 89 0.75 17.02 -13.63
N GLY A 90 0.57 16.96 -12.31
CA GLY A 90 -0.21 15.92 -11.64
C GLY A 90 0.47 14.56 -11.74
N ASP A 91 0.95 14.01 -10.61
CA ASP A 91 1.25 12.59 -10.57
C ASP A 91 -0.08 11.85 -10.80
N ALA A 92 -0.34 11.49 -12.05
CA ALA A 92 -1.54 10.77 -12.42
C ALA A 92 -1.60 9.49 -11.57
N PRO A 93 -2.78 9.03 -11.11
CA PRO A 93 -2.91 7.80 -10.33
C PRO A 93 -2.12 6.62 -10.91
N ALA A 94 -2.06 6.51 -12.24
CA ALA A 94 -1.27 5.51 -12.96
C ALA A 94 0.26 5.57 -12.70
N VAL A 95 0.83 6.75 -12.44
CA VAL A 95 2.25 6.90 -12.07
C VAL A 95 2.48 6.37 -10.66
N VAL A 96 1.59 6.71 -9.73
CA VAL A 96 1.64 6.19 -8.35
C VAL A 96 1.50 4.68 -8.36
N ASP A 97 0.53 4.13 -9.10
CA ASP A 97 0.32 2.68 -9.24
C ASP A 97 1.59 1.98 -9.77
N ARG A 98 2.22 2.53 -10.81
CA ARG A 98 3.43 1.96 -11.41
C ARG A 98 4.60 1.93 -10.42
N ILE A 99 4.82 3.02 -9.69
CA ILE A 99 5.93 3.11 -8.72
C ILE A 99 5.65 2.21 -7.52
N ALA A 100 4.41 2.21 -7.01
CA ALA A 100 4.00 1.30 -5.94
C ALA A 100 4.24 -0.16 -6.34
N GLY A 101 3.85 -0.57 -7.56
CA GLY A 101 4.18 -1.87 -8.16
C GLY A 101 5.68 -2.17 -8.09
N THR A 102 6.50 -1.29 -8.67
CA THR A 102 7.95 -1.50 -8.75
C THR A 102 8.64 -1.58 -7.38
N VAL A 103 8.19 -0.79 -6.40
CA VAL A 103 8.75 -0.83 -5.03
C VAL A 103 8.32 -2.10 -4.30
N VAL A 104 7.04 -2.46 -4.35
CA VAL A 104 6.53 -3.68 -3.71
C VAL A 104 7.14 -4.94 -4.34
N ASP A 105 7.29 -5.01 -5.66
CA ASP A 105 7.92 -6.15 -6.33
C ASP A 105 9.37 -6.33 -5.88
N ARG A 106 10.16 -5.25 -5.86
CA ARG A 106 11.55 -5.28 -5.35
C ARG A 106 11.60 -5.67 -3.87
N TRP A 107 10.65 -5.20 -3.07
CA TRP A 107 10.53 -5.56 -1.66
C TRP A 107 10.32 -7.08 -1.50
N LEU A 108 9.35 -7.64 -2.22
CA LEU A 108 9.02 -9.05 -2.17
C LEU A 108 10.18 -9.93 -2.68
N GLN A 109 10.92 -9.49 -3.69
CA GLN A 109 12.12 -10.18 -4.18
C GLN A 109 13.26 -10.21 -3.15
N LYS A 110 13.50 -9.10 -2.43
CA LYS A 110 14.52 -9.05 -1.36
C LYS A 110 14.21 -9.99 -0.20
N ARG A 111 12.93 -10.28 0.03
CA ARG A 111 12.50 -11.24 1.07
C ARG A 111 12.85 -12.68 0.71
N THR A 112 12.92 -13.01 -0.59
CA THR A 112 13.19 -14.37 -1.08
C THR A 112 14.67 -14.66 -1.32
N ALA A 113 15.55 -13.66 -1.18
CA ALA A 113 16.99 -13.75 -1.36
C ALA A 113 17.70 -13.92 0.00
#